data_AF-A0AAD3CHM7-F1
#
_entry.id   AF-A0AAD3CHM7-F1
#
_cell.length_a   1.000
_cell.length_b   1.000
_cell.length_c   1.000
_cell.angle_alpha   90.00
_cell.angle_beta   90.00
_cell.angle_gamma   90.00
#
_symmetry.space_group_name_H-M   'P 1'
#
loop_
_entity.id
_entity.type
_entity.pdbx_description
1 polymer ?
#
loop_
_entity_poly.entity_id
_entity_poly.type
_entity_poly.pdbx_seq_one_letter_code
_entity_poly.pdbx_strand_id
1 'polypeptide(L)'
;MISQSVSASSAKKRETVEVDQCRNTTRKVMSYSTSESCSNYASSSRYMYDFHNLFQHQFQFAEDILSLHEKEIFSGKESSENDKKVITTLSIPNVFCQGKVLSKDITLTTQIGVDKSKMRRLAALAMRWNGPLSVAIRITSKEELQKLQEEMIHFMGDLQKVAFHFYFEDGSNIYPNNILRNIALDQTTSDYFALFDVDFFPSPINTHEHLQTVLNQNPQISKKLDEKVAFVLPAFELLEKIPGDEINSTHELYPETKEDIIDNEDIQRFHWNTAPQGHRSTNYDRWMKKNDKASYPIQIQEYGYEPYIIASKKNLPRFYNEFRGLGINKLSFYADLQYSKYKFEVLKNFFIFHVFHSSSYGNQQQRSFLTWKSKKCISSFMAYLEKTYGAGHLDKKDEMVDYDVWVMKMKEGLLSFDEYFRGEDIGTYNQFYWKDLPLLARKAAEKLAFDDISWDKGLWSSVGSKKWHDMTTEEKESLETLGYFEKDWYPKKVM
;
A
#
# COMPACT_ATOMS: atom_id res chain seq x y z
N MET A 1 19.83 -2.81 36.61
CA MET A 1 19.22 -1.47 36.58
C MET A 1 19.06 -1.11 35.12
N ILE A 2 17.86 -1.26 34.56
CA ILE A 2 17.56 -0.74 33.22
C ILE A 2 17.58 0.78 33.35
N SER A 3 18.43 1.41 32.55
CA SER A 3 18.70 2.85 32.62
C SER A 3 17.42 3.66 32.43
N GLN A 4 17.28 4.69 33.26
CA GLN A 4 16.26 5.74 33.27
C GLN A 4 15.45 5.82 31.97
N SER A 5 14.15 5.56 32.07
CA SER A 5 13.20 5.92 31.02
C SER A 5 13.34 7.42 30.73
N VAL A 6 13.55 7.77 29.46
CA VAL A 6 13.46 9.16 29.03
C VAL A 6 12.03 9.60 29.28
N SER A 7 11.83 10.56 30.20
CA SER A 7 10.49 11.09 30.46
C SER A 7 9.98 11.79 29.19
N ALA A 8 8.67 11.70 28.89
CA ALA A 8 8.07 12.40 27.76
C ALA A 8 8.38 13.91 27.75
N SER A 9 8.58 14.51 28.94
CA SER A 9 8.96 15.91 29.14
C SER A 9 10.41 16.26 28.75
N SER A 10 11.31 15.27 28.68
CA SER A 10 12.73 15.46 28.33
C SER A 10 13.07 15.05 26.91
N ALA A 11 12.14 14.41 26.19
CA ALA A 11 12.32 13.99 24.81
C ALA A 11 12.47 15.20 23.86
N LYS A 12 13.43 15.12 22.94
CA LYS A 12 13.68 16.18 21.96
C LYS A 12 12.50 16.30 20.99
N LYS A 13 11.76 17.41 21.11
CA LYS A 13 10.68 17.82 20.21
C LYS A 13 11.23 18.67 19.07
N ARG A 14 10.82 18.35 17.84
CA ARG A 14 10.99 19.21 16.66
C ARG A 14 9.62 19.63 16.17
N GLU A 15 9.46 20.91 15.88
CA GLU A 15 8.25 21.45 15.26
C GLU A 15 8.58 22.03 13.89
N THR A 16 7.77 21.71 12.89
CA THR A 16 7.84 22.27 11.55
C THR A 16 6.44 22.59 11.04
N VAL A 17 6.36 23.50 10.07
CA VAL A 17 5.12 23.85 9.38
C VAL A 17 5.27 23.49 7.92
N GLU A 18 4.33 22.71 7.40
CA GLU A 18 4.26 22.31 6.00
C GLU A 18 2.99 22.90 5.37
N VAL A 19 3.09 23.34 4.12
CA VAL A 19 1.97 23.94 3.39
C VAL A 19 1.55 23.03 2.25
N ASP A 20 0.37 22.42 2.38
CA ASP A 20 -0.30 21.71 1.30
C ASP A 20 -0.98 22.76 0.41
N GLN A 21 -0.26 23.17 -0.64
CA GLN A 21 -0.74 24.15 -1.60
C GLN A 21 -1.99 23.68 -2.36
N CYS A 22 -2.11 22.37 -2.60
CA CYS A 22 -3.23 21.79 -3.33
C CYS A 22 -4.56 21.94 -2.58
N ARG A 23 -4.53 21.72 -1.26
CA ARG A 23 -5.73 21.74 -0.41
C ARG A 23 -5.88 23.01 0.41
N ASN A 24 -5.03 24.01 0.17
CA ASN A 24 -4.96 25.23 0.98
C ASN A 24 -4.94 24.91 2.49
N THR A 25 -4.14 23.90 2.85
CA THR A 25 -4.08 23.36 4.21
C THR A 25 -2.68 23.57 4.77
N THR A 26 -2.59 24.08 5.99
CA THR A 26 -1.34 24.19 6.73
C THR A 26 -1.24 23.05 7.72
N ARG A 27 -0.15 22.28 7.69
CA ARG A 27 0.11 21.19 8.62
C ARG A 27 1.17 21.61 9.64
N LYS A 28 0.81 21.65 10.91
CA LYS A 28 1.77 21.73 12.02
C LYS A 28 2.26 20.33 12.36
N VAL A 29 3.54 20.06 12.13
CA VAL A 29 4.16 18.76 12.34
C VAL A 29 4.98 18.81 13.62
N MET A 30 4.62 17.99 14.59
CA MET A 30 5.40 17.72 15.78
C MET A 30 6.09 16.36 15.62
N SER A 31 7.38 16.28 15.92
CA SER A 31 8.12 15.03 15.91
C SER A 31 8.96 14.87 17.15
N TYR A 32 8.94 13.68 17.76
CA TYR A 32 9.73 13.34 18.93
C TYR A 32 10.79 12.30 18.58
N SER A 33 12.03 12.52 19.02
CA SER A 33 13.10 11.54 18.83
C SER A 33 13.10 10.49 19.95
N THR A 34 13.15 9.22 19.58
CA THR A 34 13.40 8.07 20.48
C THR A 34 14.85 7.56 20.40
N SER A 35 15.76 8.32 19.77
CA SER A 35 17.12 7.85 19.46
C SER A 35 17.93 7.37 20.67
N GLU A 36 17.70 7.93 21.86
CA GLU A 36 18.39 7.53 23.09
C GLU A 36 17.87 6.21 23.67
N SER A 37 16.58 5.87 23.49
CA SER A 37 16.01 4.60 24.01
C SER A 37 16.42 3.40 23.15
N CYS A 38 16.54 3.56 21.84
CA CYS A 38 16.94 2.46 20.95
C CYS A 38 18.43 2.13 20.98
N SER A 39 19.30 3.14 21.12
CA SER A 39 20.76 2.96 21.11
C SER A 39 21.26 2.11 22.28
N ASN A 40 20.64 2.26 23.46
CA ASN A 40 21.00 1.51 24.65
C ASN A 40 20.47 0.06 24.63
N TYR A 41 19.33 -0.21 23.98
CA TYR A 41 18.69 -1.52 23.97
C TYR A 41 19.31 -2.52 22.98
N ALA A 42 19.75 -2.05 21.80
CA ALA A 42 20.37 -2.90 20.77
C ALA A 42 21.74 -3.50 21.18
N SER A 43 22.32 -3.02 22.27
CA SER A 43 23.64 -3.44 22.78
C SER A 43 23.58 -4.52 23.86
N SER A 44 22.39 -4.86 24.38
CA SER A 44 22.26 -5.78 25.53
C SER A 44 22.01 -7.23 25.10
N SER A 45 22.75 -8.17 25.69
CA SER A 45 22.59 -9.63 25.47
C SER A 45 21.30 -10.23 26.04
N ARG A 46 20.40 -9.40 26.59
CA ARG A 46 19.13 -9.81 27.23
C ARG A 46 17.89 -9.65 26.33
N TYR A 47 18.10 -9.35 25.05
CA TYR A 47 17.06 -9.06 24.05
C TYR A 47 15.80 -9.93 24.13
N MET A 48 15.95 -11.25 24.35
CA MET A 48 14.80 -12.17 24.41
C MET A 48 14.04 -12.18 25.75
N TYR A 49 14.67 -11.84 26.87
CA TYR A 49 14.07 -12.05 28.20
C TYR A 49 13.25 -10.86 28.72
N ASP A 50 13.30 -9.71 28.04
CA ASP A 50 12.71 -8.45 28.53
C ASP A 50 11.89 -7.69 27.47
N PHE A 51 11.60 -8.33 26.33
CA PHE A 51 10.87 -7.71 25.22
C PHE A 51 9.46 -7.23 25.63
N HIS A 52 8.78 -7.99 26.50
CA HIS A 52 7.45 -7.60 26.99
C HIS A 52 7.48 -6.32 27.84
N ASN A 53 8.42 -6.19 28.78
CA ASN A 53 8.49 -4.97 29.60
C ASN A 53 8.93 -3.76 28.76
N LEU A 54 9.90 -3.95 27.86
CA LEU A 54 10.27 -2.92 26.88
C LEU A 54 9.05 -2.44 26.10
N PHE A 55 8.25 -3.40 25.63
CA PHE A 55 7.05 -3.13 24.86
C PHE A 55 6.04 -2.28 25.65
N GLN A 56 5.77 -2.66 26.89
CA GLN A 56 4.90 -1.88 27.77
C GLN A 56 5.43 -0.46 28.01
N HIS A 57 6.74 -0.32 28.27
CA HIS A 57 7.37 0.99 28.49
C HIS A 57 7.35 1.89 27.24
N GLN A 58 7.55 1.33 26.05
CA GLN A 58 7.52 2.07 24.79
C GLN A 58 6.11 2.54 24.43
N PHE A 59 5.09 1.72 24.68
CA PHE A 59 3.69 2.15 24.56
C PHE A 59 3.36 3.25 25.57
N GLN A 60 3.74 3.09 26.84
CA GLN A 60 3.51 4.12 27.86
C GLN A 60 4.16 5.46 27.46
N PHE A 61 5.39 5.43 26.94
CA PHE A 61 6.06 6.62 26.43
C PHE A 61 5.29 7.29 25.29
N ALA A 62 4.77 6.51 24.33
CA ALA A 62 3.94 7.03 23.26
C ALA A 62 2.61 7.61 23.76
N GLU A 63 1.96 6.96 24.74
CA GLU A 63 0.75 7.45 25.40
C GLU A 63 0.97 8.76 26.16
N ASP A 64 2.10 8.88 26.87
CA ASP A 64 2.46 10.08 27.62
C ASP A 64 2.65 11.27 26.67
N ILE A 65 3.39 11.08 25.57
CA ILE A 65 3.55 12.11 24.54
C ILE A 65 2.21 12.46 23.90
N LEU A 66 1.40 11.45 23.56
CA LEU A 66 0.08 11.69 22.97
C LEU A 66 -0.80 12.53 23.90
N SER A 67 -0.81 12.21 25.20
CA SER A 67 -1.62 12.91 26.20
C SER A 67 -1.24 14.40 26.35
N LEU A 68 0.01 14.80 26.03
CA LEU A 68 0.43 16.21 26.01
C LEU A 68 -0.19 16.99 24.84
N HIS A 69 -0.49 16.34 23.72
CA HIS A 69 -0.91 16.98 22.47
C HIS A 69 -2.30 16.53 21.97
N GLU A 70 -2.98 15.66 22.72
CA GLU A 70 -4.24 15.01 22.33
C GLU A 70 -5.30 16.01 21.84
N LYS A 71 -5.53 17.07 22.62
CA LYS A 71 -6.47 18.14 22.26
C LYS A 71 -6.04 18.91 21.02
N GLU A 72 -4.74 19.06 20.78
CA GLU A 72 -4.24 19.76 19.59
C GLU A 72 -4.42 18.90 18.33
N ILE A 73 -4.23 17.58 18.43
CA ILE A 73 -4.27 16.64 17.31
C ILE A 73 -5.70 16.22 16.96
N PHE A 74 -6.55 15.92 17.95
CA PHE A 74 -7.87 15.29 17.77
C PHE A 74 -9.05 16.20 18.10
N SER A 75 -8.86 17.51 18.22
CA SER A 75 -9.97 18.41 18.60
C SER A 75 -11.12 18.47 17.60
N GLY A 76 -10.96 17.91 16.38
CA GLY A 76 -11.93 18.04 15.29
C GLY A 76 -12.23 19.48 14.85
N LYS A 77 -11.63 20.48 15.50
CA LYS A 77 -11.80 21.89 15.19
C LYS A 77 -10.84 22.24 14.07
N GLU A 78 -11.37 22.28 12.85
CA GLU A 78 -10.75 23.05 11.79
C GLU A 78 -10.60 24.50 12.30
N SER A 79 -9.40 24.87 12.72
CA SER A 79 -9.10 26.29 12.90
C SER A 79 -8.84 26.87 11.52
N SER A 80 -9.60 27.91 11.20
CA SER A 80 -9.36 28.75 10.03
C SER A 80 -8.51 29.93 10.47
N GLU A 81 -7.25 29.95 10.05
CA GLU A 81 -6.46 31.17 10.04
C GLU A 81 -6.42 31.67 8.61
N ASN A 82 -6.99 32.86 8.35
CA ASN A 82 -7.02 33.48 7.02
C ASN A 82 -7.56 32.53 5.92
N ASP A 83 -8.72 31.89 6.17
CA ASP A 83 -9.37 30.91 5.28
C ASP A 83 -8.58 29.62 4.96
N LYS A 84 -7.48 29.36 5.68
CA LYS A 84 -6.70 28.12 5.54
C LYS A 84 -7.04 27.13 6.63
N LYS A 85 -7.28 25.87 6.24
CA LYS A 85 -7.46 24.76 7.18
C LYS A 85 -6.12 24.45 7.86
N VAL A 86 -6.08 24.44 9.19
CA VAL A 86 -4.90 24.00 9.95
C VAL A 86 -5.11 22.58 10.47
N ILE A 87 -4.13 21.70 10.26
CA ILE A 87 -4.10 20.33 10.81
C ILE A 87 -2.84 20.16 11.65
N THR A 88 -2.99 19.61 12.85
CA THR A 88 -1.85 19.24 13.68
C THR A 88 -1.60 17.74 13.59
N THR A 89 -0.33 17.36 13.45
CA THR A 89 0.09 15.95 13.38
C THR A 89 1.29 15.71 14.27
N LEU A 90 1.36 14.51 14.84
CA LEU A 90 2.45 14.09 15.71
C LEU A 90 3.08 12.82 15.12
N SER A 91 4.41 12.78 15.04
CA SER A 91 5.16 11.60 14.66
C SER A 91 6.14 11.20 15.75
N ILE A 92 6.10 9.94 16.14
CA ILE A 92 7.06 9.30 17.04
C ILE A 92 7.71 8.17 16.24
N PRO A 93 8.78 8.44 15.48
CA PRO A 93 9.53 7.39 14.79
C PRO A 93 10.25 6.50 15.80
N ASN A 94 10.45 5.21 15.45
CA ASN A 94 11.29 4.27 16.19
C ASN A 94 10.78 4.08 17.62
N VAL A 95 9.46 3.97 17.79
CA VAL A 95 8.85 3.61 19.08
C VAL A 95 9.40 2.25 19.50
N PHE A 96 9.45 1.33 18.53
CA PHE A 96 10.08 0.03 18.62
C PHE A 96 11.22 -0.03 17.61
N CYS A 97 12.37 -0.52 18.05
CA CYS A 97 13.52 -0.70 17.19
C CYS A 97 13.74 -2.17 16.88
N GLN A 98 13.97 -2.44 15.60
CA GLN A 98 14.48 -3.73 15.15
C GLN A 98 15.94 -3.91 15.62
N GLY A 99 16.39 -5.16 15.69
CA GLY A 99 17.78 -5.49 15.98
C GLY A 99 18.78 -4.90 14.97
N LYS A 100 20.05 -5.28 15.08
CA LYS A 100 21.12 -4.77 14.21
C LYS A 100 20.76 -4.99 12.72
N VAL A 101 20.72 -3.89 11.96
CA VAL A 101 20.57 -3.88 10.49
C VAL A 101 21.90 -3.49 9.86
N LEU A 102 22.33 -4.27 8.86
CA LEU A 102 23.54 -4.00 8.08
C LEU A 102 23.21 -3.04 6.93
N SER A 103 24.18 -2.24 6.47
CA SER A 103 23.89 -1.30 5.38
C SER A 103 23.52 -2.02 4.08
N LYS A 104 24.02 -3.24 3.84
CA LYS A 104 23.64 -4.06 2.68
C LYS A 104 22.36 -4.88 2.86
N ASP A 105 21.68 -4.80 4.00
CA ASP A 105 20.36 -5.41 4.15
C ASP A 105 19.36 -4.75 3.18
N ILE A 106 18.22 -5.42 2.95
CA ILE A 106 17.07 -4.80 2.31
C ILE A 106 16.04 -4.62 3.41
N THR A 107 15.68 -3.38 3.75
CA THR A 107 14.59 -3.15 4.70
C THR A 107 13.27 -3.06 3.95
N LEU A 108 12.32 -3.94 4.26
CA LEU A 108 10.97 -3.81 3.73
C LEU A 108 10.31 -2.60 4.40
N THR A 109 9.62 -1.79 3.61
CA THR A 109 8.86 -0.62 4.06
C THR A 109 7.39 -0.86 3.76
N THR A 110 6.54 -0.61 4.76
CA THR A 110 5.08 -0.67 4.60
C THR A 110 4.40 0.31 5.56
N GLN A 111 3.09 0.40 5.45
CA GLN A 111 2.26 1.29 6.26
C GLN A 111 0.88 0.68 6.50
N ILE A 112 0.31 0.94 7.67
CA ILE A 112 -1.02 0.44 8.06
C ILE A 112 -1.80 1.46 8.90
N GLY A 113 -3.12 1.36 8.89
CA GLY A 113 -3.97 1.89 9.97
C GLY A 113 -4.14 0.84 11.08
N VAL A 114 -4.70 1.25 12.21
CA VAL A 114 -5.05 0.31 13.29
C VAL A 114 -6.28 -0.51 12.88
N ASP A 115 -6.05 -1.78 12.52
CA ASP A 115 -7.08 -2.75 12.21
C ASP A 115 -6.58 -4.17 12.53
N LYS A 116 -7.46 -5.01 13.06
CA LYS A 116 -7.11 -6.38 13.47
C LYS A 116 -6.66 -7.26 12.30
N SER A 117 -7.33 -7.17 11.14
CA SER A 117 -6.93 -7.92 9.95
C SER A 117 -5.58 -7.42 9.41
N LYS A 118 -5.36 -6.09 9.41
CA LYS A 118 -4.08 -5.50 9.00
C LYS A 118 -2.92 -5.89 9.93
N MET A 119 -3.14 -6.00 11.25
CA MET A 119 -2.12 -6.49 12.18
C MET A 119 -1.73 -7.95 11.92
N ARG A 120 -2.71 -8.83 11.67
CA ARG A 120 -2.45 -10.23 11.32
C ARG A 120 -1.69 -10.37 10.00
N ARG A 121 -2.05 -9.58 8.98
CA ARG A 121 -1.33 -9.51 7.70
C ARG A 121 0.09 -9.00 7.90
N LEU A 122 0.30 -8.02 8.78
CA LEU A 122 1.64 -7.55 9.11
C LEU A 122 2.49 -8.65 9.73
N ALA A 123 1.94 -9.42 10.67
CA ALA A 123 2.65 -10.56 11.26
C ALA A 123 3.03 -11.61 10.20
N ALA A 124 2.09 -11.98 9.32
CA ALA A 124 2.34 -12.88 8.19
C ALA A 124 3.44 -12.34 7.26
N LEU A 125 3.37 -11.05 6.88
CA LEU A 125 4.38 -10.39 6.06
C LEU A 125 5.75 -10.38 6.74
N ALA A 126 5.82 -10.07 8.04
CA ALA A 126 7.07 -10.05 8.80
C ALA A 126 7.74 -11.42 8.83
N MET A 127 6.97 -12.49 9.05
CA MET A 127 7.48 -13.85 9.03
C MET A 127 7.92 -14.30 7.63
N ARG A 128 7.16 -13.98 6.58
CA ARG A 128 7.53 -14.34 5.20
C ARG A 128 8.73 -13.57 4.68
N TRP A 129 8.82 -12.29 5.04
CA TRP A 129 9.99 -11.48 4.75
C TRP A 129 11.22 -11.99 5.52
N ASN A 130 11.07 -12.25 6.83
CA ASN A 130 12.11 -12.68 7.76
C ASN A 130 13.38 -11.80 7.77
N GLY A 131 13.21 -10.51 7.50
CA GLY A 131 14.29 -9.51 7.49
C GLY A 131 13.87 -8.23 8.20
N PRO A 132 14.73 -7.19 8.17
CA PRO A 132 14.39 -5.87 8.69
C PRO A 132 13.12 -5.32 8.03
N LEU A 133 12.18 -4.84 8.83
CA LEU A 133 10.89 -4.32 8.41
C LEU A 133 10.64 -2.97 9.09
N SER A 134 10.29 -1.93 8.34
CA SER A 134 9.95 -0.61 8.84
C SER A 134 8.48 -0.29 8.52
N VAL A 135 7.71 0.00 9.58
CA VAL A 135 6.25 0.12 9.52
C VAL A 135 5.81 1.46 10.09
N ALA A 136 5.18 2.28 9.26
CA ALA A 136 4.49 3.47 9.74
C ALA A 136 3.02 3.14 10.05
N ILE A 137 2.56 3.44 11.26
CA ILE A 137 1.18 3.20 11.70
C ILE A 137 0.46 4.53 11.87
N ARG A 138 -0.67 4.69 11.16
CA ARG A 138 -1.61 5.80 11.41
C ARG A 138 -2.50 5.47 12.60
N ILE A 139 -2.53 6.37 13.57
CA ILE A 139 -3.37 6.30 14.76
C ILE A 139 -4.23 7.57 14.82
N THR A 140 -5.53 7.42 15.03
CA THR A 140 -6.49 8.52 14.96
C THR A 140 -7.18 8.84 16.28
N SER A 141 -6.95 8.05 17.31
CA SER A 141 -7.38 8.35 18.68
C SER A 141 -6.51 7.65 19.72
N LYS A 142 -6.69 8.01 21.00
CA LYS A 142 -6.04 7.32 22.11
C LYS A 142 -6.54 5.87 22.25
N GLU A 143 -7.83 5.64 21.99
CA GLU A 143 -8.42 4.29 22.00
C GLU A 143 -7.85 3.41 20.89
N GLU A 144 -7.53 3.97 19.72
CA GLU A 144 -6.83 3.22 18.68
C GLU A 144 -5.40 2.83 19.08
N LEU A 145 -4.67 3.69 19.82
CA LEU A 145 -3.35 3.33 20.35
C LEU A 145 -3.44 2.15 21.33
N GLN A 146 -4.46 2.12 22.18
CA GLN A 146 -4.71 1.01 23.12
C GLN A 146 -5.07 -0.28 22.39
N LYS A 147 -5.98 -0.22 21.41
CA LYS A 147 -6.31 -1.39 20.56
C LYS A 147 -5.10 -1.92 19.80
N LEU A 148 -4.24 -1.02 19.30
CA LEU A 148 -3.00 -1.41 18.66
C LEU A 148 -2.09 -2.17 19.63
N GLN A 149 -1.95 -1.70 20.86
CA GLN A 149 -1.18 -2.38 21.90
C GLN A 149 -1.72 -3.79 22.18
N GLU A 150 -3.03 -3.93 22.36
CA GLU A 150 -3.72 -5.21 22.60
C GLU A 150 -3.45 -6.20 21.45
N GLU A 151 -3.62 -5.77 20.20
CA GLU A 151 -3.41 -6.63 19.03
C GLU A 151 -1.92 -6.97 18.82
N MET A 152 -1.00 -6.02 19.02
CA MET A 152 0.44 -6.26 18.85
C MET A 152 0.99 -7.27 19.87
N ILE A 153 0.42 -7.37 21.07
CA ILE A 153 0.83 -8.34 22.10
C ILE A 153 0.70 -9.79 21.57
N HIS A 154 -0.32 -10.07 20.77
CA HIS A 154 -0.56 -11.42 20.23
C HIS A 154 0.49 -11.88 19.22
N PHE A 155 1.21 -10.94 18.59
CA PHE A 155 2.16 -11.21 17.51
C PHE A 155 3.59 -10.80 17.85
N MET A 156 3.91 -10.53 19.12
CA MET A 156 5.24 -10.03 19.51
C MET A 156 6.39 -10.93 19.05
N GLY A 157 6.18 -12.25 19.02
CA GLY A 157 7.18 -13.21 18.54
C GLY A 157 7.50 -13.03 17.05
N ASP A 158 6.49 -12.75 16.24
CA ASP A 158 6.59 -12.59 14.79
C ASP A 158 7.11 -11.20 14.40
N LEU A 159 6.93 -10.22 15.27
CA LEU A 159 7.24 -8.80 15.03
C LEU A 159 8.63 -8.37 15.53
N GLN A 160 9.50 -9.31 15.94
CA GLN A 160 10.82 -9.02 16.52
C GLN A 160 11.79 -8.27 15.59
N LYS A 161 11.60 -8.37 14.27
CA LYS A 161 12.42 -7.70 13.26
C LYS A 161 11.78 -6.41 12.73
N VAL A 162 10.75 -5.91 13.41
CA VAL A 162 9.93 -4.80 12.95
C VAL A 162 10.23 -3.53 13.75
N ALA A 163 10.60 -2.47 13.04
CA ALA A 163 10.64 -1.13 13.57
C ALA A 163 9.28 -0.45 13.36
N PHE A 164 8.71 0.10 14.42
CA PHE A 164 7.40 0.76 14.38
C PHE A 164 7.54 2.27 14.55
N HIS A 165 6.84 3.01 13.70
CA HIS A 165 6.82 4.48 13.70
C HIS A 165 5.36 4.93 13.81
N PHE A 166 5.02 5.61 14.89
CA PHE A 166 3.66 6.05 15.12
C PHE A 166 3.43 7.44 14.54
N TYR A 167 2.31 7.59 13.83
CA TYR A 167 1.88 8.82 13.23
C TYR A 167 0.43 9.09 13.64
N PHE A 168 0.23 10.20 14.36
CA PHE A 168 -1.06 10.62 14.89
C PHE A 168 -1.62 11.78 14.07
N GLU A 169 -2.85 11.63 13.60
CA GLU A 169 -3.65 12.73 13.05
C GLU A 169 -5.14 12.47 13.26
N ASP A 170 -5.95 13.53 13.26
CA ASP A 170 -7.41 13.43 13.34
C ASP A 170 -7.99 12.47 12.28
N GLY A 171 -8.90 11.60 12.71
CA GLY A 171 -9.54 10.58 11.86
C GLY A 171 -10.40 11.14 10.72
N SER A 172 -10.89 12.37 10.83
CA SER A 172 -11.64 13.06 9.76
C SER A 172 -10.79 13.35 8.52
N ASN A 173 -9.46 13.32 8.67
CA ASN A 173 -8.55 13.54 7.56
C ASN A 173 -8.40 12.29 6.70
N ILE A 174 -8.12 12.51 5.41
CA ILE A 174 -7.91 11.44 4.44
C ILE A 174 -6.59 10.74 4.72
N TYR A 175 -6.62 9.41 4.62
CA TYR A 175 -5.47 8.54 4.88
C TYR A 175 -4.18 9.02 4.19
N PRO A 176 -3.07 9.23 4.93
CA PRO A 176 -1.89 9.92 4.43
C PRO A 176 -0.84 8.97 3.84
N ASN A 177 -1.19 8.24 2.77
CA ASN A 177 -0.38 7.18 2.18
C ASN A 177 1.11 7.55 2.01
N ASN A 178 1.40 8.68 1.35
CA ASN A 178 2.77 9.07 1.01
C ASN A 178 3.57 9.60 2.20
N ILE A 179 2.92 10.27 3.16
CA ILE A 179 3.57 10.67 4.42
C ILE A 179 4.01 9.44 5.20
N LEU A 180 3.16 8.42 5.31
CA LEU A 180 3.50 7.18 6.02
C LEU A 180 4.62 6.41 5.32
N ARG A 181 4.59 6.32 3.98
CA ARG A 181 5.68 5.72 3.20
C ARG A 181 7.01 6.44 3.42
N ASN A 182 6.98 7.78 3.43
CA ASN A 182 8.15 8.60 3.73
C ASN A 182 8.66 8.38 5.16
N ILE A 183 7.77 8.30 6.17
CA ILE A 183 8.16 8.02 7.55
C ILE A 183 8.86 6.66 7.65
N ALA A 184 8.28 5.60 7.08
CA ALA A 184 8.90 4.27 7.09
C ALA A 184 10.26 4.30 6.37
N LEU A 185 10.30 4.85 5.16
CA LEU A 185 11.53 4.95 4.36
C LEU A 185 12.64 5.73 5.07
N ASP A 186 12.33 6.84 5.74
CA ASP A 186 13.33 7.68 6.42
C ASP A 186 14.00 6.98 7.59
N GLN A 187 13.29 6.08 8.26
CA GLN A 187 13.81 5.36 9.44
C GLN A 187 14.55 4.07 9.08
N THR A 188 14.61 3.69 7.80
CA THR A 188 15.46 2.59 7.35
C THR A 188 16.95 2.98 7.42
N THR A 189 17.78 2.11 7.99
CA THR A 189 19.24 2.32 8.11
C THR A 189 20.05 1.58 7.04
N SER A 190 19.42 0.66 6.32
CA SER A 190 19.98 -0.02 5.16
C SER A 190 20.06 0.90 3.93
N ASP A 191 20.94 0.57 3.00
CA ASP A 191 21.12 1.26 1.72
C ASP A 191 20.01 0.89 0.72
N TYR A 192 19.40 -0.28 0.90
CA TYR A 192 18.35 -0.81 0.03
C TYR A 192 17.03 -0.98 0.77
N PHE A 193 15.93 -0.75 0.07
CA PHE A 193 14.58 -0.95 0.62
C PHE A 193 13.69 -1.70 -0.36
N ALA A 194 12.67 -2.38 0.18
CA ALA A 194 11.57 -2.96 -0.58
C ALA A 194 10.27 -2.19 -0.26
N LEU A 195 9.46 -1.85 -1.26
CA LEU A 195 8.19 -1.12 -1.08
C LEU A 195 7.00 -2.06 -1.26
N PHE A 196 6.32 -2.40 -0.17
CA PHE A 196 5.17 -3.33 -0.19
C PHE A 196 3.95 -2.71 0.49
N ASP A 197 2.77 -3.04 -0.01
CA ASP A 197 1.53 -2.88 0.74
C ASP A 197 1.35 -4.11 1.65
N VAL A 198 0.75 -3.97 2.83
CA VAL A 198 0.78 -5.03 3.88
C VAL A 198 0.07 -6.33 3.49
N ASP A 199 -0.80 -6.26 2.50
CA ASP A 199 -1.59 -7.36 1.93
C ASP A 199 -0.90 -8.06 0.75
N PHE A 200 0.34 -7.68 0.44
CA PHE A 200 1.21 -8.37 -0.51
C PHE A 200 2.27 -9.17 0.22
N PHE A 201 2.25 -10.48 0.03
CA PHE A 201 3.22 -11.38 0.63
C PHE A 201 4.27 -11.79 -0.38
N PRO A 202 5.55 -11.80 0.01
CA PRO A 202 6.61 -12.25 -0.88
C PRO A 202 6.70 -13.78 -0.90
N SER A 203 7.25 -14.29 -2.01
CA SER A 203 7.61 -15.69 -2.18
C SER A 203 9.00 -15.86 -2.77
N PRO A 204 9.75 -16.89 -2.35
CA PRO A 204 9.38 -17.89 -1.32
C PRO A 204 9.43 -17.30 0.10
N ILE A 205 8.86 -18.02 1.09
CA ILE A 205 9.05 -17.73 2.52
C ILE A 205 10.55 -17.55 2.86
N ASN A 206 10.86 -16.70 3.83
CA ASN A 206 12.22 -16.21 4.13
C ASN A 206 12.85 -15.42 2.97
N THR A 207 12.04 -14.65 2.25
CA THR A 207 12.44 -13.95 1.01
C THR A 207 13.67 -13.06 1.21
N HIS A 208 13.79 -12.38 2.37
CA HIS A 208 14.95 -11.52 2.65
C HIS A 208 16.26 -12.31 2.59
N GLU A 209 16.32 -13.50 3.18
CA GLU A 209 17.53 -14.33 3.20
C GLU A 209 17.92 -14.80 1.80
N HIS A 210 16.93 -15.19 1.00
CA HIS A 210 17.13 -15.56 -0.40
C HIS A 210 17.64 -14.36 -1.23
N LEU A 211 17.07 -13.16 -1.02
CA LEU A 211 17.53 -11.94 -1.68
C LEU A 211 18.96 -11.57 -1.26
N GLN A 212 19.30 -11.68 0.03
CA GLN A 212 20.66 -11.47 0.53
C GLN A 212 21.65 -12.43 -0.12
N THR A 213 21.28 -13.70 -0.26
CA THR A 213 22.09 -14.70 -0.98
C THR A 213 22.33 -14.27 -2.43
N VAL A 214 21.29 -13.81 -3.13
CA VAL A 214 21.41 -13.32 -4.51
C VAL A 214 22.29 -12.08 -4.61
N LEU A 215 22.15 -11.10 -3.71
CA LEU A 215 23.00 -9.90 -3.67
C LEU A 215 24.48 -10.26 -3.43
N ASN A 216 24.76 -11.19 -2.51
CA ASN A 216 26.12 -11.61 -2.18
C ASN A 216 26.77 -12.40 -3.32
N GLN A 217 26.01 -13.27 -4.01
CA GLN A 217 26.51 -14.08 -5.12
C GLN A 217 26.59 -13.31 -6.44
N ASN A 218 25.83 -12.22 -6.59
CA ASN A 218 25.75 -11.45 -7.83
C ASN A 218 26.04 -9.96 -7.57
N PRO A 219 27.31 -9.53 -7.46
CA PRO A 219 27.68 -8.14 -7.23
C PRO A 219 27.11 -7.14 -8.25
N GLN A 220 26.77 -7.62 -9.45
CA GLN A 220 26.12 -6.82 -10.49
C GLN A 220 24.72 -6.34 -10.08
N ILE A 221 23.99 -7.08 -9.24
CA ILE A 221 22.67 -6.68 -8.74
C ILE A 221 22.83 -5.48 -7.80
N SER A 222 23.75 -5.53 -6.83
CA SER A 222 24.05 -4.38 -5.96
C SER A 222 24.53 -3.18 -6.76
N LYS A 223 25.41 -3.39 -7.75
CA LYS A 223 25.87 -2.32 -8.63
C LYS A 223 24.71 -1.65 -9.37
N LYS A 224 23.78 -2.44 -9.91
CA LYS A 224 22.58 -1.91 -10.58
C LYS A 224 21.71 -1.08 -9.63
N LEU A 225 21.48 -1.56 -8.39
CA LEU A 225 20.75 -0.78 -7.37
C LEU A 225 21.39 0.59 -7.15
N ASP A 226 22.72 0.63 -7.00
CA ASP A 226 23.48 1.88 -6.79
C ASP A 226 23.49 2.81 -8.03
N GLU A 227 23.25 2.25 -9.22
CA GLU A 227 23.18 2.93 -10.52
C GLU A 227 21.72 3.24 -10.93
N LYS A 228 20.83 3.49 -9.96
CA LYS A 228 19.42 3.86 -10.16
C LYS A 228 18.60 2.81 -10.94
N VAL A 229 18.85 1.53 -10.71
CA VAL A 229 17.93 0.46 -11.13
C VAL A 229 16.97 0.14 -10.00
N ALA A 230 15.67 0.26 -10.26
CA ALA A 230 14.62 -0.28 -9.43
C ALA A 230 14.28 -1.70 -9.91
N PHE A 231 14.43 -2.69 -9.03
CA PHE A 231 14.08 -4.06 -9.30
C PHE A 231 12.60 -4.30 -9.01
N VAL A 232 11.82 -4.62 -10.04
CA VAL A 232 10.40 -4.95 -9.95
C VAL A 232 10.24 -6.41 -9.53
N LEU A 233 9.33 -6.63 -8.57
CA LEU A 233 8.78 -7.95 -8.23
C LEU A 233 7.43 -8.10 -8.94
N PRO A 234 7.23 -9.13 -9.78
CA PRO A 234 5.93 -9.39 -10.37
C PRO A 234 4.88 -9.64 -9.30
N ALA A 235 3.72 -9.02 -9.49
CA ALA A 235 2.59 -9.14 -8.58
C ALA A 235 1.53 -10.08 -9.15
N PHE A 236 1.06 -10.99 -8.31
CA PHE A 236 -0.05 -11.91 -8.56
C PHE A 236 -1.15 -11.71 -7.52
N GLU A 237 -2.29 -12.36 -7.68
CA GLU A 237 -3.38 -12.39 -6.70
C GLU A 237 -4.00 -13.78 -6.62
N LEU A 238 -4.35 -14.17 -5.40
CA LEU A 238 -5.17 -15.34 -5.15
C LEU A 238 -6.63 -15.00 -5.51
N LEU A 239 -7.25 -15.84 -6.31
CA LEU A 239 -8.67 -15.71 -6.65
C LEU A 239 -9.57 -16.18 -5.50
N GLU A 240 -9.10 -17.19 -4.76
CA GLU A 240 -9.77 -17.69 -3.57
C GLU A 240 -9.61 -16.72 -2.40
N LYS A 241 -10.72 -16.46 -1.69
CA LYS A 241 -10.75 -15.58 -0.53
C LYS A 241 -10.39 -16.38 0.72
N ILE A 242 -9.32 -15.99 1.38
CA ILE A 242 -8.91 -16.54 2.68
C ILE A 242 -9.59 -15.73 3.79
N PRO A 243 -10.33 -16.38 4.71
CA PRO A 243 -10.88 -15.74 5.90
C PRO A 243 -9.81 -14.96 6.68
N GLY A 244 -10.18 -13.80 7.20
CA GLY A 244 -9.21 -12.87 7.78
C GLY A 244 -8.45 -13.44 8.98
N ASP A 245 -9.07 -14.32 9.76
CA ASP A 245 -8.51 -15.03 10.91
C ASP A 245 -7.60 -16.21 10.54
N GLU A 246 -7.75 -16.76 9.34
CA GLU A 246 -6.91 -17.83 8.80
C GLU A 246 -5.59 -17.33 8.19
N ILE A 247 -5.48 -16.02 7.92
CA ILE A 247 -4.26 -15.41 7.40
C ILE A 247 -3.09 -15.64 8.37
N ASN A 248 -2.05 -16.29 7.86
CA ASN A 248 -0.81 -16.61 8.56
C ASN A 248 0.37 -16.58 7.57
N SER A 249 1.55 -17.07 7.94
CA SER A 249 2.74 -17.01 7.08
C SER A 249 2.90 -18.19 6.11
N THR A 250 2.16 -19.28 6.29
CA THR A 250 2.33 -20.58 5.59
C THR A 250 0.99 -21.21 5.19
N HIS A 251 0.05 -20.40 4.69
CA HIS A 251 -1.25 -20.92 4.23
C HIS A 251 -1.07 -21.83 3.00
N GLU A 252 -1.87 -22.90 2.88
CA GLU A 252 -1.71 -23.91 1.82
C GLU A 252 -1.91 -23.37 0.39
N LEU A 253 -2.75 -22.35 0.25
CA LEU A 253 -2.97 -21.64 -1.01
C LEU A 253 -1.82 -20.70 -1.42
N TYR A 254 -0.79 -20.51 -0.57
CA TYR A 254 0.29 -19.57 -0.89
C TYR A 254 1.29 -20.19 -1.87
N PRO A 255 1.52 -19.56 -3.03
CA PRO A 255 2.52 -20.02 -3.97
C PRO A 255 3.92 -19.79 -3.40
N GLU A 256 4.78 -20.81 -3.42
CA GLU A 256 6.18 -20.69 -2.95
C GLU A 256 7.17 -20.66 -4.12
N THR A 257 6.77 -21.26 -5.24
CA THR A 257 7.60 -21.40 -6.43
C THR A 257 6.94 -20.72 -7.63
N LYS A 258 7.72 -20.59 -8.69
CA LYS A 258 7.23 -20.06 -9.95
C LYS A 258 6.33 -21.05 -10.67
N GLU A 259 6.60 -22.34 -10.51
CA GLU A 259 5.78 -23.44 -10.99
C GLU A 259 4.37 -23.36 -10.37
N ASP A 260 4.27 -23.07 -9.05
CA ASP A 260 2.96 -22.85 -8.39
C ASP A 260 2.15 -21.72 -9.03
N ILE A 261 2.81 -20.71 -9.61
CA ILE A 261 2.14 -19.62 -10.32
C ILE A 261 1.71 -20.02 -11.74
N ILE A 262 2.50 -20.86 -12.41
CA ILE A 262 2.25 -21.24 -13.82
C ILE A 262 1.16 -22.30 -13.90
N ASP A 263 1.14 -23.23 -12.95
CA ASP A 263 0.31 -24.43 -12.99
C ASP A 263 -1.03 -24.27 -12.23
N ASN A 264 -1.23 -23.16 -11.51
CA ASN A 264 -2.41 -22.90 -10.69
C ASN A 264 -3.38 -21.90 -11.35
N GLU A 265 -4.59 -22.37 -11.68
CA GLU A 265 -5.65 -21.54 -12.28
C GLU A 265 -6.34 -20.58 -11.29
N ASP A 266 -6.17 -20.81 -9.99
CA ASP A 266 -6.69 -19.96 -8.91
C ASP A 266 -5.75 -18.79 -8.57
N ILE A 267 -4.69 -18.60 -9.35
CA ILE A 267 -3.77 -17.47 -9.25
C ILE A 267 -3.72 -16.74 -10.58
N GLN A 268 -3.87 -15.41 -10.54
CA GLN A 268 -3.71 -14.59 -11.73
C GLN A 268 -2.73 -13.44 -11.52
N ARG A 269 -2.36 -12.79 -12.62
CA ARG A 269 -1.58 -11.54 -12.58
C ARG A 269 -2.43 -10.49 -11.86
N PHE A 270 -1.83 -9.72 -10.97
CA PHE A 270 -2.58 -8.79 -10.13
C PHE A 270 -3.38 -7.77 -10.95
N HIS A 271 -4.69 -7.67 -10.68
CA HIS A 271 -5.65 -6.80 -11.38
C HIS A 271 -5.70 -6.99 -12.89
N TRP A 272 -5.39 -8.17 -13.42
CA TRP A 272 -5.29 -8.39 -14.86
C TRP A 272 -6.61 -8.15 -15.62
N ASN A 273 -7.73 -8.49 -15.01
CA ASN A 273 -9.05 -8.37 -15.65
C ASN A 273 -9.69 -6.99 -15.44
N THR A 274 -9.23 -6.20 -14.47
CA THR A 274 -9.86 -4.92 -14.07
C THR A 274 -9.00 -3.71 -14.40
N ALA A 275 -7.69 -3.79 -14.20
CA ALA A 275 -6.74 -2.70 -14.44
C ALA A 275 -5.36 -3.22 -14.89
N PRO A 276 -5.26 -3.98 -16.00
CA PRO A 276 -4.02 -4.61 -16.43
C PRO A 276 -2.88 -3.62 -16.69
N GLN A 277 -3.19 -2.37 -17.10
CA GLN A 277 -2.21 -1.30 -17.30
C GLN A 277 -1.35 -1.03 -16.05
N GLY A 278 -1.88 -1.31 -14.85
CA GLY A 278 -1.17 -1.16 -13.60
C GLY A 278 0.08 -2.04 -13.47
N HIS A 279 0.10 -3.18 -14.17
CA HIS A 279 1.17 -4.17 -14.03
C HIS A 279 1.71 -4.75 -15.35
N ARG A 280 1.05 -4.51 -16.50
CA ARG A 280 1.39 -5.13 -17.79
C ARG A 280 2.83 -4.86 -18.26
N SER A 281 3.40 -3.69 -17.96
CA SER A 281 4.81 -3.37 -18.31
C SER A 281 5.84 -4.32 -17.69
N THR A 282 5.47 -5.11 -16.68
CA THR A 282 6.31 -6.18 -16.09
C THR A 282 6.68 -7.26 -17.11
N ASN A 283 5.91 -7.43 -18.18
CA ASN A 283 6.11 -8.48 -19.19
C ASN A 283 6.15 -9.88 -18.56
N TYR A 284 5.00 -10.29 -18.02
CA TYR A 284 4.82 -11.57 -17.34
C TYR A 284 5.18 -12.78 -18.22
N ASP A 285 4.95 -12.71 -19.53
CA ASP A 285 5.32 -13.80 -20.46
C ASP A 285 6.84 -14.01 -20.50
N ARG A 286 7.62 -12.93 -20.43
CA ARG A 286 9.09 -13.00 -20.31
C ARG A 286 9.52 -13.49 -18.93
N TRP A 287 8.79 -13.12 -17.89
CA TRP A 287 9.03 -13.63 -16.54
C TRP A 287 8.86 -15.14 -16.53
N MET A 288 7.70 -15.66 -16.97
CA MET A 288 7.32 -17.09 -16.97
C MET A 288 8.32 -17.99 -17.71
N LYS A 289 8.95 -17.51 -18.79
CA LYS A 289 9.97 -18.27 -19.54
C LYS A 289 11.20 -18.62 -18.69
N LYS A 290 11.69 -19.87 -18.83
CA LYS A 290 13.00 -20.32 -18.32
C LYS A 290 14.13 -19.49 -18.95
N ASN A 291 15.03 -18.94 -18.13
CA ASN A 291 16.18 -18.12 -18.54
C ASN A 291 17.19 -18.05 -17.39
N ASP A 292 18.48 -18.01 -17.71
CA ASP A 292 19.57 -18.03 -16.73
C ASP A 292 19.91 -16.66 -16.13
N LYS A 293 19.34 -15.56 -16.63
CA LYS A 293 19.57 -14.22 -16.08
C LYS A 293 18.71 -13.96 -14.83
N ALA A 294 19.34 -13.46 -13.76
CA ALA A 294 18.67 -13.08 -12.51
C ALA A 294 17.61 -11.97 -12.68
N SER A 295 17.77 -11.10 -13.68
CA SER A 295 16.85 -10.00 -13.98
C SER A 295 16.78 -9.69 -15.48
N TYR A 296 15.77 -8.91 -15.88
CA TYR A 296 15.68 -8.36 -17.23
C TYR A 296 15.11 -6.94 -17.27
N PRO A 297 15.60 -6.08 -18.17
CA PRO A 297 15.08 -4.72 -18.31
C PRO A 297 13.70 -4.71 -18.94
N ILE A 298 12.90 -3.76 -18.46
CA ILE A 298 11.61 -3.38 -19.02
C ILE A 298 11.60 -1.89 -19.35
N GLN A 299 10.76 -1.53 -20.32
CA GLN A 299 10.38 -0.15 -20.56
C GLN A 299 8.95 0.00 -20.03
N ILE A 300 8.68 1.10 -19.34
CA ILE A 300 7.32 1.42 -18.90
C ILE A 300 6.58 1.92 -20.13
N GLN A 301 5.55 1.18 -20.56
CA GLN A 301 4.77 1.47 -21.77
C GLN A 301 3.35 1.91 -21.44
N GLU A 302 2.91 1.71 -20.20
CA GLU A 302 1.52 1.86 -19.80
C GLU A 302 1.37 2.99 -18.77
N TYR A 303 0.34 3.81 -18.97
CA TYR A 303 -0.10 4.74 -17.94
C TYR A 303 -0.62 3.96 -16.73
N GLY A 304 -0.25 4.40 -15.53
CA GLY A 304 -0.72 3.74 -14.31
C GLY A 304 0.15 2.60 -13.82
N TYR A 305 1.30 2.32 -14.47
CA TYR A 305 2.18 1.27 -14.01
C TYR A 305 2.68 1.54 -12.59
N GLU A 306 2.28 0.68 -11.66
CA GLU A 306 2.47 0.88 -10.23
C GLU A 306 3.06 -0.38 -9.57
N PRO A 307 4.28 -0.79 -9.95
CA PRO A 307 4.86 -2.05 -9.51
C PRO A 307 5.17 -2.07 -8.00
N TYR A 308 5.73 -3.18 -7.54
CA TYR A 308 6.38 -3.28 -6.24
C TYR A 308 7.86 -3.49 -6.48
N ILE A 309 8.70 -2.74 -5.76
CA ILE A 309 10.12 -2.62 -6.11
C ILE A 309 11.05 -2.88 -4.93
N ILE A 310 12.29 -3.25 -5.27
CA ILE A 310 13.49 -3.13 -4.45
C ILE A 310 14.38 -2.07 -5.09
N ALA A 311 14.84 -1.08 -4.33
CA ALA A 311 15.68 0.00 -4.86
C ALA A 311 16.72 0.49 -3.84
N SER A 312 17.75 1.17 -4.33
CA SER A 312 18.68 1.91 -3.48
C SER A 312 18.04 3.22 -3.01
N LYS A 313 18.24 3.56 -1.74
CA LYS A 313 17.87 4.86 -1.18
C LYS A 313 18.77 5.99 -1.69
N LYS A 314 19.94 5.64 -2.23
CA LYS A 314 20.89 6.61 -2.77
C LYS A 314 20.25 7.32 -3.97
N ASN A 315 20.07 8.63 -3.86
CA ASN A 315 19.42 9.49 -4.86
C ASN A 315 17.93 9.19 -5.11
N LEU A 316 17.26 8.52 -4.17
CA LEU A 316 15.85 8.22 -4.28
C LEU A 316 15.02 9.51 -4.06
N PRO A 317 14.09 9.85 -4.98
CA PRO A 317 13.12 10.90 -4.70
C PRO A 317 12.21 10.50 -3.53
N ARG A 318 11.59 11.48 -2.89
CA ARG A 318 10.60 11.23 -1.82
C ARG A 318 9.22 11.01 -2.42
N PHE A 319 8.35 10.31 -1.69
CA PHE A 319 6.93 10.29 -2.04
C PHE A 319 6.35 11.70 -1.88
N TYR A 320 5.53 12.16 -2.82
CA TYR A 320 4.91 13.49 -2.72
C TYR A 320 3.83 13.50 -1.62
N ASN A 321 4.07 14.22 -0.53
CA ASN A 321 3.31 14.16 0.74
C ASN A 321 1.82 14.49 0.58
N GLU A 322 1.50 15.31 -0.42
CA GLU A 322 0.20 15.91 -0.63
C GLU A 322 -0.77 14.91 -1.26
N PHE A 323 -0.31 13.82 -1.89
CA PHE A 323 -1.24 12.77 -2.31
C PHE A 323 -1.68 11.92 -1.11
N ARG A 324 -3.01 11.86 -0.91
CA ARG A 324 -3.67 11.18 0.21
C ARG A 324 -4.88 10.41 -0.31
N GLY A 325 -5.14 9.24 0.25
CA GLY A 325 -6.28 8.42 -0.10
C GLY A 325 -6.11 7.69 -1.43
N LEU A 326 -7.22 7.47 -2.13
CA LEU A 326 -7.27 6.62 -3.31
C LEU A 326 -6.59 7.26 -4.53
N GLY A 327 -5.80 6.45 -5.24
CA GLY A 327 -5.19 6.77 -6.54
C GLY A 327 -4.08 7.83 -6.48
N ILE A 328 -3.24 7.82 -7.52
CA ILE A 328 -2.14 8.79 -7.79
C ILE A 328 -1.03 8.82 -6.71
N ASN A 329 -1.26 8.33 -5.50
CA ASN A 329 -0.31 8.35 -4.39
C ASN A 329 1.01 7.65 -4.75
N LYS A 330 1.03 6.34 -4.99
CA LYS A 330 2.25 5.58 -5.32
C LYS A 330 2.64 5.78 -6.81
N LEU A 331 1.68 6.03 -7.70
CA LEU A 331 1.96 6.48 -9.09
C LEU A 331 2.84 7.72 -9.17
N SER A 332 2.58 8.74 -8.35
CA SER A 332 3.38 9.98 -8.37
C SER A 332 4.85 9.72 -8.05
N PHE A 333 5.13 8.76 -7.16
CA PHE A 333 6.50 8.33 -6.87
C PHE A 333 7.16 7.63 -8.06
N TYR A 334 6.43 6.79 -8.81
CA TYR A 334 6.95 6.18 -10.04
C TYR A 334 7.18 7.19 -11.17
N ALA A 335 6.36 8.25 -11.25
CA ALA A 335 6.65 9.36 -12.13
C ALA A 335 7.95 10.05 -11.70
N ASP A 336 8.11 10.38 -10.42
CA ASP A 336 9.31 11.05 -9.89
C ASP A 336 10.58 10.21 -10.12
N LEU A 337 10.53 8.88 -9.92
CA LEU A 337 11.63 7.97 -10.25
C LEU A 337 12.06 8.06 -11.71
N GLN A 338 11.09 8.09 -12.63
CA GLN A 338 11.36 8.19 -14.05
C GLN A 338 11.96 9.56 -14.43
N TYR A 339 11.46 10.67 -13.87
CA TYR A 339 12.10 12.01 -14.00
C TYR A 339 13.53 12.01 -13.44
N SER A 340 13.77 11.23 -12.38
CA SER A 340 15.08 10.98 -11.80
C SER A 340 15.95 9.99 -12.59
N LYS A 341 15.53 9.56 -13.78
CA LYS A 341 16.24 8.64 -14.69
C LYS A 341 16.48 7.25 -14.11
N TYR A 342 15.58 6.77 -13.25
CA TYR A 342 15.63 5.37 -12.82
C TYR A 342 15.29 4.44 -13.98
N LYS A 343 15.96 3.29 -14.02
CA LYS A 343 15.67 2.18 -14.92
C LYS A 343 14.92 1.10 -14.15
N PHE A 344 14.13 0.31 -14.85
CA PHE A 344 13.36 -0.77 -14.25
C PHE A 344 13.80 -2.12 -14.81
N GLU A 345 14.08 -3.06 -13.92
CA GLU A 345 14.34 -4.45 -14.28
C GLU A 345 13.49 -5.38 -13.43
N VAL A 346 12.95 -6.44 -14.00
CA VAL A 346 12.17 -7.43 -13.26
C VAL A 346 13.09 -8.54 -12.74
N LEU A 347 12.96 -8.89 -11.46
CA LEU A 347 13.64 -10.04 -10.86
C LEU A 347 12.94 -11.34 -11.22
N LYS A 348 13.71 -12.38 -11.57
CA LYS A 348 13.14 -13.62 -12.12
C LYS A 348 12.72 -14.67 -11.08
N ASN A 349 13.35 -14.67 -9.92
CA ASN A 349 13.20 -15.74 -8.92
C ASN A 349 12.41 -15.30 -7.68
N PHE A 350 11.85 -14.10 -7.72
CA PHE A 350 11.07 -13.53 -6.63
C PHE A 350 9.81 -12.93 -7.23
N PHE A 351 8.71 -13.10 -6.51
CA PHE A 351 7.43 -12.49 -6.84
C PHE A 351 6.70 -12.21 -5.54
N ILE A 352 5.58 -11.50 -5.66
CA ILE A 352 4.68 -11.25 -4.56
C ILE A 352 3.26 -11.62 -4.98
N PHE A 353 2.42 -11.92 -4.01
CA PHE A 353 1.02 -12.23 -4.25
C PHE A 353 0.12 -11.46 -3.27
N HIS A 354 -0.99 -10.97 -3.79
CA HIS A 354 -2.03 -10.30 -3.02
C HIS A 354 -2.96 -11.34 -2.40
N VAL A 355 -3.23 -11.18 -1.11
CA VAL A 355 -4.31 -11.90 -0.43
C VAL A 355 -5.49 -10.96 -0.30
N PHE A 356 -6.63 -11.34 -0.89
CA PHE A 356 -7.84 -10.52 -0.94
C PHE A 356 -8.16 -9.84 0.40
N HIS A 357 -8.55 -8.57 0.35
CA HIS A 357 -9.11 -7.84 1.48
C HIS A 357 -10.25 -6.92 1.01
N SER A 358 -11.17 -6.58 1.91
CA SER A 358 -12.19 -5.58 1.65
C SER A 358 -11.56 -4.20 1.47
N SER A 359 -12.11 -3.39 0.56
CA SER A 359 -11.57 -2.05 0.32
C SER A 359 -11.72 -1.15 1.53
N SER A 360 -10.63 -0.45 1.89
CA SER A 360 -10.60 0.52 2.99
C SER A 360 -11.16 1.90 2.60
N TYR A 361 -11.54 2.11 1.33
CA TYR A 361 -11.94 3.42 0.81
C TYR A 361 -13.45 3.65 0.73
N GLY A 362 -14.22 2.81 1.42
CA GLY A 362 -15.67 2.93 1.50
C GLY A 362 -16.36 2.75 0.16
N ASN A 363 -17.57 3.31 0.04
CA ASN A 363 -18.42 3.16 -1.13
C ASN A 363 -17.95 4.01 -2.33
N GLN A 364 -18.55 3.79 -3.51
CA GLN A 364 -18.17 4.45 -4.76
C GLN A 364 -18.17 5.99 -4.69
N GLN A 365 -19.12 6.59 -3.96
CA GLN A 365 -19.19 8.05 -3.79
C GLN A 365 -17.98 8.56 -3.00
N GLN A 366 -17.60 7.86 -1.93
CA GLN A 366 -16.41 8.17 -1.14
C GLN A 366 -15.14 8.03 -1.99
N ARG A 367 -15.02 6.95 -2.77
CA ARG A 367 -13.89 6.76 -3.70
C ARG A 367 -13.77 7.86 -4.75
N SER A 368 -14.89 8.26 -5.35
CA SER A 368 -14.96 9.35 -6.34
C SER A 368 -14.54 10.69 -5.74
N PHE A 369 -14.96 10.96 -4.50
CA PHE A 369 -14.57 12.16 -3.76
C PHE A 369 -13.05 12.18 -3.43
N LEU A 370 -12.50 11.05 -2.97
CA LEU A 370 -11.07 10.91 -2.69
C LEU A 370 -10.23 11.13 -3.95
N THR A 371 -10.65 10.47 -5.03
CA THR A 371 -10.12 10.66 -6.39
C THR A 371 -10.10 12.13 -6.80
N TRP A 372 -11.23 12.83 -6.66
CA TRP A 372 -11.34 14.24 -7.05
C TRP A 372 -10.40 15.13 -6.23
N LYS A 373 -10.26 14.86 -4.93
CA LYS A 373 -9.29 15.56 -4.08
C LYS A 373 -7.84 15.30 -4.51
N SER A 374 -7.50 14.10 -4.94
CA SER A 374 -6.18 13.80 -5.50
C SER A 374 -5.95 14.54 -6.82
N LYS A 375 -6.96 14.66 -7.70
CA LYS A 375 -6.84 15.41 -8.96
C LYS A 375 -6.42 16.86 -8.76
N LYS A 376 -6.94 17.52 -7.73
CA LYS A 376 -6.55 18.91 -7.41
C LYS A 376 -5.04 19.07 -7.15
N CYS A 377 -4.37 17.99 -6.73
CA CYS A 377 -2.96 18.03 -6.36
C CYS A 377 -2.03 17.75 -7.55
N ILE A 378 -2.58 17.35 -8.70
CA ILE A 378 -1.80 17.08 -9.90
C ILE A 378 -1.05 18.33 -10.34
N SER A 379 -1.71 19.50 -10.43
CA SER A 379 -1.06 20.73 -10.88
C SER A 379 0.11 21.14 -9.97
N SER A 380 -0.05 21.04 -8.65
CA SER A 380 1.02 21.29 -7.70
C SER A 380 2.16 20.28 -7.83
N PHE A 381 1.84 19.00 -8.06
CA PHE A 381 2.85 17.97 -8.30
C PHE A 381 3.64 18.21 -9.59
N MET A 382 2.95 18.60 -10.67
CA MET A 382 3.60 18.97 -11.94
C MET A 382 4.54 20.16 -11.75
N ALA A 383 4.10 21.20 -11.03
CA ALA A 383 4.94 22.34 -10.71
C ALA A 383 6.15 21.93 -9.84
N TYR A 384 5.98 20.99 -8.91
CA TYR A 384 7.07 20.40 -8.14
C TYR A 384 8.09 19.70 -9.05
N LEU A 385 7.64 18.88 -10.01
CA LEU A 385 8.52 18.19 -10.95
C LEU A 385 9.29 19.18 -11.84
N GLU A 386 8.59 20.17 -12.42
CA GLU A 386 9.20 21.21 -13.26
C GLU A 386 10.23 22.04 -12.48
N LYS A 387 9.93 22.39 -11.22
CA LYS A 387 10.87 23.09 -10.34
C LYS A 387 12.10 22.22 -10.00
N THR A 388 11.91 20.92 -9.82
CA THR A 388 12.97 20.01 -9.36
C THR A 388 13.91 19.61 -10.50
N TYR A 389 13.37 19.36 -11.70
CA TYR A 389 14.12 18.81 -12.83
C TYR A 389 14.33 19.78 -14.01
N GLY A 390 13.71 20.96 -13.95
CA GLY A 390 13.74 21.98 -14.99
C GLY A 390 12.58 21.88 -15.99
N ALA A 391 12.11 23.04 -16.50
CA ALA A 391 11.13 23.11 -17.57
C ALA A 391 11.68 22.46 -18.85
N GLY A 392 10.88 21.63 -19.52
CA GLY A 392 11.26 20.96 -20.77
C GLY A 392 12.19 19.75 -20.61
N HIS A 393 12.35 19.20 -19.39
CA HIS A 393 13.10 17.95 -19.16
C HIS A 393 12.63 16.79 -20.06
N LEU A 394 11.39 16.85 -20.54
CA LEU A 394 10.74 15.86 -21.41
C LEU A 394 10.67 16.27 -22.90
N ASP A 395 10.98 17.51 -23.27
CA ASP A 395 10.87 17.98 -24.67
C ASP A 395 11.93 17.36 -25.60
N LYS A 396 12.84 16.53 -25.06
CA LYS A 396 13.79 15.75 -25.85
C LYS A 396 13.13 14.47 -26.36
N LYS A 397 12.40 14.60 -27.48
CA LYS A 397 11.75 13.51 -28.23
C LYS A 397 12.62 12.28 -28.54
N ASP A 398 13.94 12.38 -28.45
CA ASP A 398 14.86 11.34 -28.93
C ASP A 398 15.31 10.29 -27.88
N GLU A 399 14.98 10.41 -26.59
CA GLU A 399 15.48 9.45 -25.57
C GLU A 399 14.43 8.81 -24.64
N MET A 400 13.15 9.24 -24.66
CA MET A 400 12.08 8.60 -23.89
C MET A 400 10.75 8.69 -24.64
N VAL A 401 10.49 7.71 -25.50
CA VAL A 401 9.21 7.57 -26.20
C VAL A 401 8.11 7.30 -25.15
N ASP A 402 7.01 8.08 -25.21
CA ASP A 402 5.75 7.98 -24.44
C ASP A 402 5.61 8.65 -23.06
N TYR A 403 6.50 9.57 -22.67
CA TYR A 403 6.27 10.38 -21.46
C TYR A 403 5.10 11.38 -21.60
N ASP A 404 4.78 11.77 -22.84
CA ASP A 404 3.73 12.74 -23.15
C ASP A 404 2.32 12.24 -22.82
N VAL A 405 2.07 10.92 -22.78
CA VAL A 405 0.71 10.41 -22.52
C VAL A 405 0.26 10.71 -21.09
N TRP A 406 1.14 10.62 -20.09
CA TRP A 406 0.79 10.85 -18.67
C TRP A 406 0.49 12.34 -18.40
N VAL A 407 1.36 13.22 -18.91
CA VAL A 407 1.26 14.67 -18.72
C VAL A 407 0.20 15.28 -19.63
N MET A 408 0.07 14.86 -20.89
CA MET A 408 -0.99 15.34 -21.78
C MET A 408 -2.37 14.87 -21.32
N LYS A 409 -2.57 13.59 -20.96
CA LYS A 409 -3.88 13.13 -20.45
C LYS A 409 -4.27 13.81 -19.14
N MET A 410 -3.30 14.13 -18.27
CA MET A 410 -3.56 14.96 -17.08
C MET A 410 -3.87 16.42 -17.42
N LYS A 411 -3.15 17.04 -18.37
CA LYS A 411 -3.31 18.45 -18.78
C LYS A 411 -4.57 18.70 -19.62
N GLU A 412 -4.99 17.76 -20.46
CA GLU A 412 -6.15 17.90 -21.37
C GLU A 412 -7.50 17.78 -20.66
N GLY A 413 -7.54 17.49 -19.35
CA GLY A 413 -8.79 17.24 -18.64
C GLY A 413 -9.56 16.00 -19.14
N LEU A 414 -9.03 15.30 -20.14
CA LEU A 414 -9.52 14.05 -20.71
C LEU A 414 -9.30 12.85 -19.79
N LEU A 415 -8.62 13.03 -18.65
CA LEU A 415 -8.84 12.17 -17.49
C LEU A 415 -10.23 12.45 -16.88
N SER A 416 -11.30 12.07 -17.59
CA SER A 416 -12.39 11.45 -16.84
C SER A 416 -11.77 10.24 -16.16
N PHE A 417 -11.93 10.15 -14.84
CA PHE A 417 -11.36 9.01 -14.11
C PHE A 417 -12.03 7.69 -14.56
N ASP A 418 -13.12 7.79 -15.32
CA ASP A 418 -13.81 6.72 -16.04
C ASP A 418 -12.86 5.89 -16.92
N GLU A 419 -11.75 6.43 -17.46
CA GLU A 419 -10.79 5.61 -18.23
C GLU A 419 -9.77 4.87 -17.36
N TYR A 420 -9.35 5.44 -16.24
CA TYR A 420 -8.42 4.77 -15.31
C TYR A 420 -9.12 3.66 -14.53
N PHE A 421 -10.40 3.90 -14.22
CA PHE A 421 -11.33 2.99 -13.58
C PHE A 421 -12.40 2.50 -14.55
N ARG A 422 -12.07 2.31 -15.83
CA ARG A 422 -12.92 1.53 -16.75
C ARG A 422 -13.07 0.05 -16.32
N GLY A 423 -12.61 -0.29 -15.10
CA GLY A 423 -12.92 -1.49 -14.31
C GLY A 423 -13.32 -1.26 -12.83
N GLU A 424 -13.51 -0.03 -12.34
CA GLU A 424 -14.28 0.25 -11.08
C GLU A 424 -15.60 1.01 -11.36
N ASP A 425 -16.06 0.97 -12.61
CA ASP A 425 -17.49 0.85 -12.86
C ASP A 425 -17.79 -0.64 -12.90
N ILE A 426 -18.12 -1.24 -11.76
CA ILE A 426 -19.13 -2.29 -11.79
C ILE A 426 -20.47 -1.58 -11.71
N GLY A 427 -20.73 -0.69 -12.67
CA GLY A 427 -22.04 -0.67 -13.27
C GLY A 427 -22.41 -2.13 -13.53
N THR A 428 -23.64 -2.47 -13.15
CA THR A 428 -24.12 -3.86 -13.19
C THR A 428 -23.66 -4.52 -14.49
N TYR A 429 -23.21 -5.77 -14.45
CA TYR A 429 -22.63 -6.44 -15.63
C TYR A 429 -23.60 -6.54 -16.85
N ASN A 430 -24.80 -5.98 -16.74
CA ASN A 430 -25.85 -5.85 -17.75
C ASN A 430 -25.39 -5.24 -19.07
N GLN A 431 -24.25 -4.54 -19.14
CA GLN A 431 -23.68 -4.08 -20.42
C GLN A 431 -22.91 -5.16 -21.18
N PHE A 432 -22.64 -6.32 -20.58
CA PHE A 432 -21.91 -7.43 -21.19
C PHE A 432 -22.87 -8.54 -21.59
N TYR A 433 -22.65 -9.13 -22.77
CA TYR A 433 -23.27 -10.39 -23.15
C TYR A 433 -22.72 -11.54 -22.28
N TRP A 434 -23.50 -12.59 -22.08
CA TRP A 434 -23.16 -13.75 -21.24
C TRP A 434 -21.78 -14.33 -21.54
N LYS A 435 -21.47 -14.46 -22.83
CA LYS A 435 -20.18 -14.98 -23.31
C LYS A 435 -18.99 -14.11 -22.89
N ASP A 436 -19.21 -12.82 -22.68
CA ASP A 436 -18.20 -11.80 -22.38
C ASP A 436 -18.14 -11.49 -20.87
N LEU A 437 -18.98 -12.14 -20.05
CA LEU A 437 -18.92 -12.01 -18.59
C LEU A 437 -17.62 -12.62 -18.04
N PRO A 438 -16.91 -11.92 -17.13
CA PRO A 438 -15.85 -12.53 -16.33
C PRO A 438 -16.37 -13.76 -15.58
N LEU A 439 -15.51 -14.77 -15.39
CA LEU A 439 -15.92 -16.06 -14.81
C LEU A 439 -16.60 -15.91 -13.44
N LEU A 440 -16.09 -15.01 -12.59
CA LEU A 440 -16.67 -14.73 -11.27
C LEU A 440 -18.08 -14.11 -11.39
N ALA A 441 -18.29 -13.19 -12.34
CA ALA A 441 -19.60 -12.62 -12.61
C ALA A 441 -20.56 -13.66 -13.19
N ARG A 442 -20.09 -14.52 -14.09
CA ARG A 442 -20.88 -15.62 -14.66
C ARG A 442 -21.30 -16.64 -13.61
N LYS A 443 -20.37 -17.10 -12.75
CA LYS A 443 -20.67 -17.99 -11.63
C LYS A 443 -21.66 -17.36 -10.63
N ALA A 444 -21.54 -16.06 -10.37
CA ALA A 444 -22.49 -15.33 -9.55
C ALA A 444 -23.87 -15.21 -10.23
N ALA A 445 -23.91 -14.97 -11.54
CA ALA A 445 -25.16 -14.95 -12.31
C ALA A 445 -25.85 -16.33 -12.32
N GLU A 446 -25.10 -17.41 -12.50
CA GLU A 446 -25.60 -18.79 -12.44
C GLU A 446 -26.19 -19.13 -11.05
N LYS A 447 -25.54 -18.69 -9.96
CA LYS A 447 -26.07 -18.82 -8.59
C LYS A 447 -27.40 -18.07 -8.39
N LEU A 448 -27.60 -16.99 -9.15
CA LEU A 448 -28.85 -16.25 -9.21
C LEU A 448 -29.84 -16.81 -10.25
N ALA A 449 -29.59 -17.99 -10.79
CA ALA A 449 -30.39 -18.66 -11.81
C ALA A 449 -30.53 -17.88 -13.13
N PHE A 450 -29.51 -17.11 -13.49
CA PHE A 450 -29.35 -16.63 -14.87
C PHE A 450 -28.68 -17.71 -15.73
N ASP A 451 -29.02 -17.69 -17.01
CA ASP A 451 -28.40 -18.40 -18.12
C ASP A 451 -28.10 -17.39 -19.24
N ASP A 452 -27.51 -17.86 -20.34
CA ASP A 452 -27.15 -17.02 -21.48
C ASP A 452 -28.33 -16.25 -22.06
N ILE A 453 -29.49 -16.92 -22.16
CA ILE A 453 -30.71 -16.34 -22.72
C ILE A 453 -31.32 -15.28 -21.79
N SER A 454 -31.46 -15.58 -20.51
CA SER A 454 -32.07 -14.70 -19.52
C SER A 454 -31.19 -13.49 -19.22
N TRP A 455 -29.88 -13.66 -19.19
CA TRP A 455 -28.93 -12.57 -19.01
C TRP A 455 -28.97 -11.58 -20.18
N ASP A 456 -28.80 -12.07 -21.41
CA ASP A 456 -28.69 -11.22 -22.60
C ASP A 456 -30.00 -10.48 -22.92
N LYS A 457 -31.13 -11.02 -22.45
CA LYS A 457 -32.46 -10.39 -22.56
C LYS A 457 -32.85 -9.55 -21.35
N GLY A 458 -32.01 -9.49 -20.31
CA GLY A 458 -32.31 -8.78 -19.07
C GLY A 458 -33.51 -9.34 -18.29
N LEU A 459 -33.77 -10.64 -18.41
CA LEU A 459 -34.86 -11.35 -17.75
C LEU A 459 -34.41 -11.82 -16.36
N TRP A 460 -34.93 -11.19 -15.33
CA TRP A 460 -34.62 -11.53 -13.96
C TRP A 460 -35.25 -12.84 -13.53
N SER A 461 -34.50 -13.66 -12.78
CA SER A 461 -35.04 -14.81 -12.06
C SER A 461 -35.90 -14.38 -10.87
N SER A 462 -36.35 -15.35 -10.07
CA SER A 462 -37.13 -15.09 -8.85
C SER A 462 -36.42 -14.13 -7.87
N VAL A 463 -35.08 -14.04 -7.91
CA VAL A 463 -34.31 -13.09 -7.10
C VAL A 463 -34.68 -11.64 -7.39
N GLY A 464 -35.02 -11.30 -8.64
CA GLY A 464 -35.40 -9.95 -9.04
C GLY A 464 -36.64 -9.43 -8.32
N SER A 465 -37.51 -10.33 -7.86
CA SER A 465 -38.75 -10.00 -7.14
C SER A 465 -38.57 -9.88 -5.62
N LYS A 466 -37.45 -10.34 -5.07
CA LYS A 466 -37.19 -10.32 -3.62
C LYS A 466 -36.79 -8.93 -3.14
N LYS A 467 -37.22 -8.57 -1.93
CA LYS A 467 -36.58 -7.46 -1.21
C LYS A 467 -35.22 -7.92 -0.71
N TRP A 468 -34.27 -7.00 -0.61
CA TRP A 468 -32.90 -7.33 -0.21
C TRP A 468 -32.84 -8.11 1.11
N HIS A 469 -33.63 -7.72 2.11
CA HIS A 469 -33.66 -8.41 3.40
C HIS A 469 -34.19 -9.85 3.34
N ASP A 470 -35.01 -10.18 2.34
CA ASP A 470 -35.63 -11.51 2.17
C ASP A 470 -34.71 -12.47 1.37
N MET A 471 -33.54 -12.01 0.91
CA MET A 471 -32.57 -12.82 0.17
C MET A 471 -31.65 -13.61 1.09
N THR A 472 -31.22 -14.78 0.60
CA THR A 472 -30.19 -15.58 1.27
C THR A 472 -28.83 -14.87 1.23
N THR A 473 -27.90 -15.30 2.08
CA THR A 473 -26.52 -14.79 2.05
C THR A 473 -25.88 -15.02 0.68
N GLU A 474 -26.08 -16.20 0.08
CA GLU A 474 -25.52 -16.51 -1.24
C GLU A 474 -26.11 -15.63 -2.37
N GLU A 475 -27.40 -15.30 -2.29
CA GLU A 475 -28.03 -14.37 -3.25
C GLU A 475 -27.47 -12.96 -3.12
N LYS A 476 -27.28 -12.47 -1.88
CA LYS A 476 -26.68 -11.15 -1.61
C LYS A 476 -25.24 -11.08 -2.11
N GLU A 477 -24.42 -12.07 -1.79
CA GLU A 477 -23.02 -12.15 -2.24
C GLU A 477 -22.92 -12.23 -3.77
N SER A 478 -23.82 -12.97 -4.41
CA SER A 478 -23.86 -13.07 -5.88
C SER A 478 -24.31 -11.76 -6.52
N LEU A 479 -25.28 -11.06 -5.93
CA LEU A 479 -25.71 -9.73 -6.37
C LEU A 479 -24.62 -8.68 -6.20
N GLU A 480 -23.91 -8.68 -5.06
CA GLU A 480 -22.77 -7.79 -4.81
C GLU A 480 -21.63 -8.07 -5.79
N THR A 481 -21.37 -9.35 -6.09
CA THR A 481 -20.40 -9.77 -7.12
C THR A 481 -20.79 -9.24 -8.50
N LEU A 482 -22.09 -9.08 -8.77
CA LEU A 482 -22.63 -8.51 -10.02
C LEU A 482 -22.80 -6.97 -10.01
N GLY A 483 -22.40 -6.30 -8.93
CA GLY A 483 -22.48 -4.83 -8.79
C GLY A 483 -23.81 -4.30 -8.24
N TYR A 484 -24.68 -5.16 -7.69
CA TYR A 484 -25.92 -4.76 -7.00
C TYR A 484 -25.71 -4.68 -5.49
N PHE A 485 -26.20 -3.61 -4.85
CA PHE A 485 -26.09 -3.40 -3.40
C PHE A 485 -27.43 -2.99 -2.79
N GLU A 486 -27.61 -3.26 -1.49
CA GLU A 486 -28.85 -2.96 -0.75
C GLU A 486 -29.40 -1.55 -0.99
N LYS A 487 -28.52 -0.54 -0.91
CA LYS A 487 -28.88 0.88 -1.06
C LYS A 487 -29.39 1.24 -2.45
N ASP A 488 -29.08 0.42 -3.45
CA ASP A 488 -29.42 0.63 -4.87
C ASP A 488 -30.36 -0.47 -5.41
N TRP A 489 -30.81 -1.39 -4.54
CA TRP A 489 -31.65 -2.51 -4.94
C TRP A 489 -33.12 -2.13 -4.99
N TYR A 490 -33.66 -2.11 -6.21
CA TYR A 490 -35.09 -1.99 -6.45
C TYR A 490 -35.59 -3.28 -7.10
N PRO A 491 -36.53 -4.01 -6.45
CA PRO A 491 -37.09 -5.22 -7.02
C PRO A 491 -37.61 -4.97 -8.44
N LYS A 492 -37.12 -5.77 -9.38
CA LYS A 492 -37.58 -5.76 -10.76
C LYS A 492 -38.84 -6.60 -10.81
N LYS A 493 -39.97 -5.97 -11.15
CA LYS A 493 -41.21 -6.72 -11.39
C LYS A 493 -40.95 -7.70 -12.53
N VAL A 494 -40.95 -8.98 -12.22
CA VAL A 494 -40.99 -10.06 -13.21
C VAL A 494 -42.30 -9.85 -13.99
N MET A 495 -42.21 -9.74 -15.32
CA MET A 495 -43.39 -9.65 -16.19
C MET A 495 -43.90 -11.05 -16.50
#